data_AF-A0A4P6MJE7-F1
#
_entry.id   AF-A0A4P6MJE7-F1
#
_cell.length_a   1.000
_cell.length_b   1.000
_cell.length_c   1.000
_cell.angle_alpha   90.00
_cell.angle_beta   90.00
_cell.angle_gamma   90.00
#
_symmetry.space_group_name_H-M   'P 1'
#
loop_
_entity.id
_entity.type
_entity.pdbx_description
1 polymer ?
#
loop_
_entity_poly.entity_id
_entity_poly.type
_entity_poly.pdbx_seq_one_letter_code
_entity_poly.pdbx_strand_id
1 'polypeptide(L)' 'MTDLDGRLLAAHLANDVYLLADLYQEAAEQAADVDAACFYLTHAYVFALEAAHPARPVILKQLQTHGREP' A
#
# COMPACT_ATOMS: atom_id res chain seq x y z
N MET A 1 4.83 16.98 -7.73
CA MET A 1 5.22 15.98 -6.73
C MET A 1 4.51 16.35 -5.46
N THR A 2 3.53 15.55 -5.05
CA THR A 2 2.91 15.68 -3.73
C THR A 2 3.92 15.29 -2.65
N ASP A 3 3.63 15.63 -1.39
CA ASP A 3 4.43 15.16 -0.25
C ASP A 3 4.52 13.62 -0.20
N LEU A 4 3.40 12.94 -0.49
CA LEU A 4 3.31 11.48 -0.54
C LEU A 4 4.19 10.87 -1.64
N ASP A 5 4.20 11.44 -2.85
CA ASP A 5 5.06 10.97 -3.95
C ASP A 5 6.55 11.02 -3.55
N GLY A 6 6.95 12.11 -2.88
CA GLY A 6 8.32 12.28 -2.40
C GLY A 6 8.70 11.25 -1.33
N ARG A 7 7.79 10.99 -0.38
CA ARG A 7 7.97 9.96 0.67
C ARG A 7 8.06 8.56 0.08
N LEU A 8 7.20 8.21 -0.89
CA LEU A 8 7.25 6.93 -1.60
C LEU A 8 8.59 6.74 -2.32
N LEU A 9 9.05 7.77 -3.05
CA LEU A 9 10.34 7.72 -3.74
C LEU A 9 11.50 7.53 -2.75
N ALA A 10 11.50 8.28 -1.64
CA ALA A 10 12.54 8.16 -0.62
C ALA A 10 12.56 6.77 0.03
N ALA A 11 11.39 6.21 0.35
CA ALA A 11 11.27 4.88 0.93
C ALA A 11 11.76 3.77 -0.02
N HIS A 12 11.44 3.89 -1.32
CA HIS A 12 11.99 3.00 -2.36
C HIS A 12 13.51 3.07 -2.45
N LEU A 13 14.09 4.28 -2.48
CA LEU A 13 15.53 4.46 -2.52
C LEU A 13 16.24 3.88 -1.28
N ALA A 14 15.58 3.93 -0.13
CA ALA A 14 16.08 3.37 1.11
C ALA A 14 15.82 1.85 1.25
N ASN A 15 15.04 1.24 0.35
CA ASN A 15 14.49 -0.12 0.49
C ASN A 15 13.73 -0.32 1.81
N ASP A 16 13.05 0.73 2.29
CA ASP A 16 12.26 0.68 3.52
C ASP A 16 10.88 0.06 3.24
N VAL A 17 10.85 -1.27 3.10
CA VAL A 17 9.64 -2.03 2.80
C VAL A 17 8.56 -1.90 3.88
N TYR A 18 8.96 -1.64 5.13
CA TYR A 18 8.00 -1.43 6.22
C TYR A 18 7.27 -0.10 6.00
N LEU A 19 8.00 0.99 5.76
CA LEU A 19 7.41 2.28 5.45
C LEU A 19 6.62 2.27 4.14
N LEU A 20 7.09 1.55 3.12
CA LEU A 20 6.36 1.41 1.85
C LEU A 20 4.97 0.81 2.08
N ALA A 21 4.83 -0.20 2.94
CA ALA A 21 3.53 -0.78 3.27
C ALA A 21 2.54 0.25 3.85
N ASP A 22 3.02 1.16 4.70
CA ASP A 22 2.20 2.23 5.27
C ASP A 22 1.86 3.32 4.24
N LEU A 23 2.85 3.77 3.45
CA LEU A 23 2.65 4.83 2.45
C LEU A 23 1.70 4.40 1.33
N TYR A 24 1.74 3.13 0.91
CA TYR A 24 0.80 2.63 -0.08
C TYR A 24 -0.63 2.48 0.47
N GLN A 25 -0.82 2.25 1.77
CA GLN A 25 -2.15 2.35 2.38
C GLN A 25 -2.67 3.80 2.36
N GLU A 26 -1.82 4.76 2.73
CA GLU A 26 -2.16 6.20 2.64
C GLU A 26 -2.52 6.61 1.21
N ALA A 27 -1.79 6.10 0.20
CA ALA A 27 -2.12 6.33 -1.21
C ALA A 27 -3.48 5.73 -1.60
N ALA A 28 -3.82 4.55 -1.08
CA ALA A 28 -5.12 3.93 -1.33
C ALA A 28 -6.28 4.74 -0.75
N GLU A 29 -6.10 5.34 0.43
CA GLU A 29 -7.11 6.19 1.07
C GLU A 29 -7.36 7.49 0.30
N GLN A 30 -6.35 7.99 -0.41
CA GLN A 30 -6.42 9.21 -1.23
C GLN A 30 -6.83 8.95 -2.69
N ALA A 31 -6.99 7.69 -3.08
CA ALA A 31 -7.31 7.31 -4.45
C ALA A 31 -8.70 7.79 -4.87
N ALA A 32 -8.82 8.20 -6.13
CA ALA A 32 -10.07 8.77 -6.66
C ALA A 32 -11.18 7.73 -6.89
N ASP A 33 -10.81 6.45 -7.04
CA ASP A 33 -11.73 5.35 -7.27
C ASP A 33 -11.22 4.04 -6.66
N VAL A 34 -12.10 3.04 -6.63
CA VAL A 34 -11.84 1.74 -6.00
C VAL A 34 -10.76 0.95 -6.73
N ASP A 35 -10.65 1.09 -8.06
CA ASP A 35 -9.64 0.36 -8.82
C ASP A 35 -8.24 0.91 -8.52
N ALA A 36 -8.09 2.24 -8.47
CA ALA A 36 -6.88 2.92 -8.03
C ALA A 36 -6.54 2.60 -6.56
N ALA A 37 -7.54 2.59 -5.66
CA ALA A 37 -7.33 2.19 -4.28
C ALA A 37 -6.82 0.75 -4.19
N CYS A 38 -7.43 -0.19 -4.90
CA CYS A 38 -7.02 -1.60 -4.91
C CYS A 38 -5.63 -1.80 -5.54
N PHE A 39 -5.26 -1.01 -6.53
CA PHE A 39 -3.90 -0.98 -7.07
C PHE A 39 -2.87 -0.65 -5.98
N TYR A 40 -3.09 0.42 -5.22
CA TYR A 40 -2.20 0.79 -4.12
C TYR A 40 -2.24 -0.22 -2.97
N LEU A 41 -3.41 -0.74 -2.58
CA LEU A 41 -3.52 -1.78 -1.55
C LEU A 41 -2.81 -3.07 -1.94
N THR A 42 -2.74 -3.41 -3.23
CA THR A 42 -1.98 -4.58 -3.69
C THR A 42 -0.49 -4.38 -3.44
N HIS A 43 0.05 -3.20 -3.77
CA HIS A 43 1.43 -2.85 -3.44
C HIS A 43 1.68 -2.83 -1.93
N ALA A 44 0.77 -2.22 -1.15
CA ALA A 44 0.84 -2.23 0.30
C ALA A 44 0.89 -3.66 0.85
N TYR A 45 0.09 -4.57 0.30
CA TYR A 45 0.04 -5.96 0.72
C TYR A 45 1.34 -6.72 0.43
N VAL A 46 1.93 -6.52 -0.76
CA VAL A 46 3.22 -7.14 -1.12
C VAL A 46 4.31 -6.69 -0.16
N PHE A 47 4.46 -5.38 0.08
CA PHE A 47 5.46 -4.89 1.03
C PHE A 47 5.15 -5.32 2.47
N ALA A 48 3.88 -5.37 2.84
CA ALA A 48 3.47 -5.88 4.14
C ALA A 48 3.83 -7.36 4.34
N LEU A 49 3.74 -8.19 3.29
CA LEU A 49 4.20 -9.58 3.31
C LEU A 49 5.73 -9.66 3.52
N GLU A 50 6.49 -8.90 2.74
CA GLU A 50 7.95 -8.86 2.80
C GLU A 50 8.46 -8.40 4.18
N ALA A 51 7.82 -7.38 4.76
CA ALA A 51 8.18 -6.81 6.05
C ALA A 51 7.63 -7.56 7.27
N ALA A 52 6.86 -8.63 7.06
CA ALA A 52 6.04 -9.27 8.11
C ALA A 52 5.16 -8.25 8.88
N HIS A 53 4.64 -7.25 8.17
CA HIS A 53 3.92 -6.11 8.72
C HIS A 53 2.58 -6.52 9.37
N PRO A 54 2.20 -5.95 10.52
CA PRO A 54 0.94 -6.30 11.20
C PRO A 54 -0.32 -5.87 10.43
N ALA A 55 -0.21 -4.97 9.45
CA ALA A 55 -1.34 -4.52 8.63
C ALA A 55 -1.79 -5.52 7.56
N ARG A 56 -1.00 -6.58 7.28
CA ARG A 56 -1.32 -7.63 6.28
C ARG A 56 -2.79 -8.11 6.30
N PRO A 57 -3.37 -8.56 7.44
CA PRO A 57 -4.75 -9.03 7.48
C PRO A 57 -5.78 -7.93 7.20
N VAL A 58 -5.48 -6.68 7.55
CA VAL A 58 -6.37 -5.55 7.31
C VAL A 58 -6.42 -5.24 5.82
N ILE A 59 -5.25 -5.16 5.18
CA ILE A 59 -5.13 -4.90 3.74
C ILE A 59 -5.80 -6.02 2.93
N LEU A 60 -5.52 -7.28 3.28
CA LEU A 60 -6.13 -8.44 2.61
C LEU A 60 -7.67 -8.41 2.69
N LYS A 61 -8.21 -8.07 3.87
CA LYS A 61 -9.67 -7.96 4.05
C LYS A 61 -10.29 -6.85 3.19
N GLN A 62 -9.61 -5.72 3.03
CA GLN A 62 -10.07 -4.64 2.14
C GLN A 62 -10.09 -5.10 0.68
N LEU A 63 -9.01 -5.73 0.21
CA LEU A 63 -8.91 -6.29 -1.14
C LEU A 63 -10.02 -7.32 -1.41
N GLN A 64 -10.28 -8.23 -0.46
CA GLN A 64 -11.36 -9.21 -0.54
C GLN A 64 -12.76 -8.56 -0.60
N THR A 65 -12.97 -7.48 0.16
CA THR A 65 -14.24 -6.74 0.14
C THR A 65 -14.56 -6.18 -1.25
N HIS A 66 -13.53 -5.86 -2.02
CA HIS A 66 -13.66 -5.37 -3.40
C HIS A 66 -13.51 -6.47 -4.46
N GLY A 67 -13.35 -7.74 -4.06
CA GLY A 67 -13.14 -8.86 -4.99
C GLY A 67 -11.81 -8.80 -5.74
N ARG A 68 -10.79 -8.16 -5.14
CA ARG A 68 -9.47 -7.89 -5.73
C ARG A 68 -8.35 -8.60 -4.96
N GLU A 69 -8.50 -9.90 -4.67
CA GLU A 69 -7.42 -10.65 -4.02
C GLU A 69 -6.25 -10.88 -5.01
N PRO A 70 -4.99 -10.72 -4.56
CA PRO A 70 -3.79 -10.91 -5.39
C PRO A 70 -3.41 -12.38 -5.58
#